data_AF-A0A091FBF5-F1
#
_entry.id   AF-A0A091FBF5-F1
#
_cell.length_a   1.000
_cell.length_b   1.000
_cell.length_c   1.000
_cell.angle_alpha   90.00
_cell.angle_beta   90.00
_cell.angle_gamma   90.00
#
_symmetry.space_group_name_H-M   'P 1'
#
loop_
_entity.id
_entity.type
_entity.pdbx_description
1 polymer ?
#
loop_
_entity_poly.entity_id
_entity_poly.type
_entity_poly.pdbx_seq_one_letter_code
_entity_poly.pdbx_strand_id
1 'polypeptide(L)'
;RSATAWPHTGRLALYLLGLRATCPPLSPQRSLVTWLKYYLEEDWTGSRRHGHPLTSYYQYGLGVLALCVHHKRVREEVIRRLLTAQHHGRLGHSGNAVDTEAVVALAFTCLEQRRLVGTGLAAELRAAAHRASRSMAEAQGPDGIIGNIYSTPWALQVFLATGACQTEPAFDRAMAALLENLEAFGTAATMAQVLPVLHGRSYLDIASMHCQEE
;
A
#
# COMPACT_ATOMS: atom_id res chain seq x y z
N ARG A 1 -15.51 22.97 -23.20
CA ARG A 1 -14.15 22.43 -22.91
C ARG A 1 -14.28 21.52 -21.70
N SER A 2 -14.45 20.21 -21.89
CA SER A 2 -14.58 19.28 -20.75
C SER A 2 -13.23 19.15 -20.07
N ALA A 3 -13.17 19.49 -18.78
CA ALA A 3 -12.07 19.09 -17.93
C ALA A 3 -11.98 17.56 -17.98
N THR A 4 -10.90 17.03 -18.54
CA THR A 4 -10.52 15.62 -18.40
C THR A 4 -10.40 15.33 -16.91
N ALA A 5 -11.43 14.69 -16.33
CA ALA A 5 -11.38 14.23 -14.96
C ALA A 5 -10.23 13.23 -14.84
N TRP A 6 -9.22 13.60 -14.05
CA TRP A 6 -8.04 12.76 -13.77
C TRP A 6 -8.48 11.38 -13.26
N PRO A 7 -7.72 10.30 -13.54
CA PRO A 7 -8.07 8.97 -13.05
C PRO A 7 -8.24 9.00 -11.53
N HIS A 8 -9.42 8.61 -11.05
CA HIS A 8 -9.76 8.57 -9.63
C HIS A 8 -9.10 7.39 -8.89
N THR A 9 -8.03 6.78 -9.44
CA THR A 9 -7.43 5.52 -8.98
C THR A 9 -7.14 5.53 -7.48
N GLY A 10 -6.41 6.54 -6.98
CA GLY A 10 -6.06 6.60 -5.55
C GLY A 10 -7.28 6.79 -4.64
N ARG A 11 -8.19 7.70 -4.98
CA ARG A 11 -9.39 7.98 -4.15
C ARG A 11 -10.38 6.81 -4.19
N LEU A 12 -10.59 6.20 -5.35
CA LEU A 12 -11.43 5.01 -5.50
C LEU A 12 -10.83 3.80 -4.78
N ALA A 13 -9.50 3.64 -4.82
CA ALA A 13 -8.80 2.61 -4.06
C ALA A 13 -9.00 2.80 -2.56
N LEU A 14 -8.77 4.01 -2.02
CA LEU A 14 -9.01 4.31 -0.61
C LEU A 14 -10.47 4.11 -0.22
N TYR A 15 -11.41 4.53 -1.07
CA TYR A 15 -12.84 4.28 -0.86
C TYR A 15 -13.13 2.78 -0.77
N LEU A 16 -12.57 1.95 -1.67
CA LEU A 16 -12.74 0.50 -1.64
C LEU A 16 -12.08 -0.15 -0.42
N LEU A 17 -10.92 0.34 0.04
CA LEU A 17 -10.29 -0.11 1.29
C LEU A 17 -11.19 0.19 2.50
N GLY A 18 -11.63 1.44 2.62
CA GLY A 18 -12.55 1.86 3.69
C GLY A 18 -13.87 1.09 3.64
N LEU A 19 -14.44 0.93 2.46
CA LEU A 19 -15.64 0.12 2.26
C LEU A 19 -15.41 -1.33 2.69
N ARG A 20 -14.27 -1.96 2.38
CA ARG A 20 -14.00 -3.33 2.86
C ARG A 20 -13.90 -3.41 4.39
N ALA A 21 -13.40 -2.35 5.03
CA ALA A 21 -13.28 -2.26 6.48
C ALA A 21 -14.63 -2.13 7.21
N THR A 22 -15.70 -1.68 6.54
CA THR A 22 -17.05 -1.58 7.14
C THR A 22 -17.91 -2.83 6.95
N CYS A 23 -17.33 -3.96 6.50
CA CYS A 23 -18.02 -5.22 6.19
C CYS A 23 -19.39 -5.10 5.47
N PRO A 24 -19.50 -4.38 4.34
CA PRO A 24 -20.78 -4.09 3.72
C PRO A 24 -21.34 -5.32 2.99
N PRO A 25 -22.67 -5.36 2.77
CA PRO A 25 -23.31 -6.41 2.01
C PRO A 25 -22.77 -6.48 0.56
N LEU A 26 -22.82 -7.67 -0.03
CA LEU A 26 -22.11 -8.06 -1.26
C LEU A 26 -22.51 -7.32 -2.56
N SER A 27 -23.50 -6.41 -2.55
CA SER A 27 -24.25 -6.01 -3.75
C SER A 27 -23.76 -4.76 -4.51
N PRO A 28 -23.34 -3.62 -3.88
CA PRO A 28 -22.91 -2.43 -4.64
C PRO A 28 -21.45 -2.47 -5.15
N GLN A 29 -20.64 -3.41 -4.68
CA GLN A 29 -19.17 -3.35 -4.82
C GLN A 29 -18.65 -3.75 -6.22
N ARG A 30 -19.42 -4.56 -6.97
CA ARG A 30 -18.97 -5.13 -8.25
C ARG A 30 -18.69 -4.05 -9.31
N SER A 31 -19.47 -2.98 -9.35
CA SER A 31 -19.29 -1.89 -10.32
C SER A 31 -18.02 -1.08 -10.03
N LEU A 32 -17.76 -0.76 -8.75
CA LEU A 32 -16.61 0.05 -8.34
C LEU A 32 -15.28 -0.69 -8.50
N VAL A 33 -15.24 -1.99 -8.20
CA VAL A 33 -14.08 -2.84 -8.49
C VAL A 33 -13.77 -2.86 -9.99
N THR A 34 -14.79 -2.89 -10.84
CA THR A 34 -14.62 -2.89 -12.29
C THR A 34 -14.03 -1.56 -12.77
N TRP A 35 -14.52 -0.44 -12.23
CA TRP A 35 -13.94 0.89 -12.49
C TRP A 35 -12.49 1.00 -12.03
N LEU A 36 -12.15 0.48 -10.86
CA LEU A 36 -10.76 0.50 -10.39
C LEU A 36 -9.84 -0.30 -11.32
N LYS A 37 -10.28 -1.46 -11.80
CA LYS A 37 -9.53 -2.23 -12.81
C LYS A 37 -9.32 -1.43 -14.10
N TYR A 38 -10.36 -0.79 -14.59
CA TYR A 38 -10.30 0.05 -15.79
C TYR A 38 -9.25 1.17 -15.62
N TYR A 39 -9.33 1.95 -14.54
CA TYR A 39 -8.38 3.04 -14.32
C TYR A 39 -6.94 2.55 -14.14
N LEU A 40 -6.73 1.40 -13.50
CA LEU A 40 -5.41 0.81 -13.35
C LEU A 40 -4.81 0.34 -14.68
N GLU A 41 -5.65 -0.16 -15.60
CA GLU A 41 -5.23 -0.51 -16.96
C GLU A 41 -4.90 0.73 -17.82
N GLU A 42 -5.64 1.82 -17.68
CA GLU A 42 -5.30 3.10 -18.30
C GLU A 42 -3.96 3.64 -17.79
N ASP A 43 -3.76 3.60 -16.47
CA ASP A 43 -2.55 4.07 -15.80
C ASP A 43 -1.32 3.25 -16.23
N TRP A 44 -1.50 1.93 -16.38
CA TRP A 44 -0.49 1.03 -16.97
C TRP A 44 -0.17 1.39 -18.42
N THR A 45 -1.19 1.61 -19.25
CA THR A 45 -1.01 1.95 -20.67
C THR A 45 -0.23 3.26 -20.80
N GLY A 46 -0.56 4.26 -19.97
CA GLY A 46 0.21 5.50 -19.87
C GLY A 46 1.64 5.26 -19.42
N SER A 47 1.87 4.39 -18.44
CA SER A 47 3.21 4.04 -17.96
C SER A 47 4.13 3.44 -19.02
N ARG A 48 3.57 2.68 -19.97
CA ARG A 48 4.32 2.15 -21.12
C ARG A 48 4.71 3.25 -22.10
N ARG A 49 3.86 4.26 -22.28
CA ARG A 49 4.09 5.37 -23.21
C ARG A 49 5.05 6.42 -22.65
N HIS A 50 4.92 6.74 -21.36
CA HIS A 50 5.60 7.89 -20.74
C HIS A 50 6.75 7.51 -19.79
N GLY A 51 6.93 6.22 -19.47
CA GLY A 51 7.95 5.79 -18.50
C GLY A 51 7.55 5.95 -17.03
N HIS A 52 6.37 6.51 -16.75
CA HIS A 52 5.74 6.59 -15.42
C HIS A 52 4.21 6.54 -15.54
N PRO A 53 3.46 6.12 -14.50
CA PRO A 53 2.00 6.16 -14.48
C PRO A 53 1.45 7.55 -14.86
N LEU A 54 0.23 7.60 -15.41
CA LEU A 54 -0.55 8.84 -15.56
C LEU A 54 -0.82 9.50 -14.21
N THR A 55 -0.93 8.70 -13.15
CA THR A 55 -1.04 9.17 -11.76
C THR A 55 0.32 9.22 -11.07
N SER A 56 0.55 8.37 -10.06
CA SER A 56 1.84 8.14 -9.39
C SER A 56 1.96 6.67 -9.02
N TYR A 57 3.18 6.18 -8.78
CA TYR A 57 3.35 4.80 -8.30
C TYR A 57 2.66 4.54 -6.95
N TYR A 58 2.47 5.57 -6.13
CA TYR A 58 1.69 5.48 -4.90
C TYR A 58 0.22 5.15 -5.20
N GLN A 59 -0.43 5.91 -6.08
CA GLN A 59 -1.83 5.66 -6.46
C GLN A 59 -2.00 4.35 -7.23
N TYR A 60 -1.04 4.01 -8.08
CA TYR A 60 -1.00 2.74 -8.79
C TYR A 60 -0.90 1.55 -7.82
N GLY A 61 0.02 1.63 -6.86
CA GLY A 61 0.18 0.64 -5.79
C GLY A 61 -1.07 0.50 -4.92
N LEU A 62 -1.69 1.63 -4.55
CA LEU A 62 -2.96 1.64 -3.83
C LEU A 62 -4.07 0.91 -4.61
N GLY A 63 -4.14 1.12 -5.93
CA GLY A 63 -5.10 0.42 -6.79
C GLY A 63 -4.89 -1.10 -6.78
N VAL A 64 -3.64 -1.56 -6.87
CA VAL A 64 -3.31 -2.99 -6.77
C VAL A 64 -3.66 -3.55 -5.39
N LEU A 65 -3.31 -2.84 -4.32
CA LEU A 65 -3.64 -3.24 -2.94
C LEU A 65 -5.15 -3.36 -2.74
N ALA A 66 -5.92 -2.35 -3.16
CA ALA A 66 -7.37 -2.34 -3.05
C ALA A 66 -8.01 -3.51 -3.82
N LEU A 67 -7.55 -3.81 -5.04
CA LEU A 67 -8.03 -4.98 -5.77
C LEU A 67 -7.69 -6.29 -5.05
N CYS A 68 -6.51 -6.38 -4.46
CA CYS A 68 -6.08 -7.56 -3.72
C CYS A 68 -6.93 -7.82 -2.48
N VAL A 69 -7.21 -6.81 -1.64
CA VAL A 69 -8.02 -7.00 -0.42
C VAL A 69 -9.48 -7.38 -0.74
N HIS A 70 -9.96 -7.01 -1.93
CA HIS A 70 -11.26 -7.42 -2.49
C HIS A 70 -11.23 -8.78 -3.19
N HIS A 71 -10.12 -9.53 -3.05
CA HIS A 71 -9.90 -10.84 -3.65
C HIS A 71 -9.96 -10.85 -5.18
N LYS A 72 -9.52 -9.76 -5.82
CA LYS A 72 -9.56 -9.60 -7.28
C LYS A 72 -8.16 -9.74 -7.86
N ARG A 73 -8.05 -10.60 -8.86
CA ARG A 73 -6.83 -10.73 -9.66
C ARG A 73 -6.57 -9.45 -10.44
N VAL A 74 -5.28 -9.11 -10.52
CA VAL A 74 -4.70 -8.03 -11.31
C VAL A 74 -3.88 -8.67 -12.44
N ARG A 75 -3.84 -8.03 -13.61
CA ARG A 75 -3.02 -8.53 -14.73
C ARG A 75 -1.54 -8.57 -14.34
N GLU A 76 -0.83 -9.61 -14.74
CA GLU A 76 0.59 -9.78 -14.41
C GLU A 76 1.45 -8.61 -14.91
N GLU A 77 1.17 -8.08 -16.11
CA GLU A 77 1.91 -6.94 -16.68
C GLU A 77 1.79 -5.65 -15.84
N VAL A 78 0.65 -5.46 -15.18
CA VAL A 78 0.40 -4.35 -14.25
C VAL A 78 1.27 -4.52 -12.99
N ILE A 79 1.37 -5.75 -12.48
CA ILE A 79 2.20 -6.08 -11.31
C ILE A 79 3.69 -5.96 -11.65
N ARG A 80 4.12 -6.52 -12.79
CA ARG A 80 5.51 -6.45 -13.26
C ARG A 80 5.97 -5.01 -13.46
N ARG A 81 5.05 -4.09 -13.81
CA ARG A 81 5.38 -2.67 -13.89
C ARG A 81 5.85 -2.09 -12.55
N LEU A 82 5.16 -2.42 -11.46
CA LEU A 82 5.57 -2.02 -10.11
C LEU A 82 6.91 -2.65 -9.72
N LEU A 83 7.11 -3.95 -10.03
CA LEU A 83 8.38 -4.64 -9.75
C LEU A 83 9.55 -3.94 -10.45
N THR A 84 9.43 -3.67 -11.75
CA THR A 84 10.48 -2.95 -12.50
C THR A 84 10.74 -1.56 -11.93
N ALA A 85 9.69 -0.84 -11.53
CA ALA A 85 9.83 0.47 -10.93
C ALA A 85 10.55 0.42 -9.58
N GLN A 86 10.23 -0.54 -8.71
CA GLN A 86 10.94 -0.77 -7.45
C GLN A 86 12.40 -1.14 -7.67
N HIS A 87 12.65 -2.11 -8.55
CA HIS A 87 14.00 -2.60 -8.84
C HIS A 87 14.94 -1.52 -9.36
N HIS A 88 14.42 -0.57 -10.13
CA HIS A 88 15.21 0.54 -10.67
C HIS A 88 15.23 1.79 -9.76
N GLY A 89 14.68 1.72 -8.54
CA GLY A 89 14.59 2.87 -7.64
C GLY A 89 13.72 4.01 -8.19
N ARG A 90 12.75 3.71 -9.05
CA ARG A 90 11.90 4.69 -9.76
C ARG A 90 10.55 4.94 -9.08
N LEU A 91 10.34 4.38 -7.89
CA LEU A 91 9.09 4.58 -7.14
C LEU A 91 8.95 5.99 -6.59
N GLY A 92 10.05 6.72 -6.38
CA GLY A 92 10.03 8.08 -5.84
C GLY A 92 10.71 9.10 -6.75
N HIS A 93 10.24 10.35 -6.67
CA HIS A 93 11.01 11.58 -6.85
C HIS A 93 10.66 12.45 -5.63
N SER A 94 11.65 12.92 -4.86
CA SER A 94 11.51 13.67 -3.59
C SER A 94 10.79 12.93 -2.43
N GLY A 95 10.75 13.55 -1.24
CA GLY A 95 10.60 12.96 0.11
C GLY A 95 9.41 12.03 0.45
N ASN A 96 8.58 11.62 -0.51
CA ASN A 96 7.48 10.66 -0.36
C ASN A 96 7.83 9.24 -0.87
N ALA A 97 9.13 8.95 -1.00
CA ALA A 97 9.62 7.67 -1.51
C ALA A 97 9.25 6.50 -0.59
N VAL A 98 9.33 6.70 0.73
CA VAL A 98 8.97 5.69 1.74
C VAL A 98 7.50 5.30 1.65
N ASP A 99 6.59 6.28 1.57
CA ASP A 99 5.15 6.03 1.44
C ASP A 99 4.84 5.19 0.20
N THR A 100 5.48 5.54 -0.91
CA THR A 100 5.26 4.84 -2.19
C THR A 100 5.80 3.43 -2.15
N GLU A 101 7.03 3.25 -1.64
CA GLU A 101 7.62 1.93 -1.48
C GLU A 101 6.80 1.05 -0.52
N ALA A 102 6.28 1.63 0.56
CA ALA A 102 5.45 0.92 1.52
C ALA A 102 4.13 0.44 0.93
N VAL A 103 3.40 1.31 0.23
CA VAL A 103 2.16 0.90 -0.44
C VAL A 103 2.41 -0.20 -1.47
N VAL A 104 3.49 -0.12 -2.24
CA VAL A 104 3.86 -1.16 -3.21
C VAL A 104 4.23 -2.48 -2.51
N ALA A 105 4.99 -2.42 -1.42
CA ALA A 105 5.32 -3.59 -0.62
C ALA A 105 4.07 -4.24 -0.01
N LEU A 106 3.13 -3.46 0.53
CA LEU A 106 1.85 -3.95 1.03
C LEU A 106 1.04 -4.63 -0.09
N ALA A 107 1.00 -4.05 -1.29
CA ALA A 107 0.33 -4.64 -2.44
C ALA A 107 0.95 -5.99 -2.84
N PHE A 108 2.27 -6.11 -2.85
CA PHE A 108 3.00 -7.34 -3.16
C PHE A 108 2.75 -8.43 -2.14
N THR A 109 2.88 -8.10 -0.85
CA THR A 109 2.60 -9.01 0.26
C THR A 109 1.15 -9.50 0.19
N CYS A 110 0.19 -8.61 -0.09
CA CYS A 110 -1.21 -9.01 -0.24
C CYS A 110 -1.39 -10.03 -1.38
N LEU A 111 -0.88 -9.74 -2.59
CA LEU A 111 -1.05 -10.61 -3.77
C LEU A 111 -0.47 -12.01 -3.53
N GLU A 112 0.67 -12.07 -2.84
CA GLU A 112 1.34 -13.29 -2.45
C GLU A 112 0.51 -14.08 -1.42
N GLN A 113 0.18 -13.49 -0.27
CA GLN A 113 -0.54 -14.16 0.81
C GLN A 113 -1.93 -14.64 0.38
N ARG A 114 -2.61 -13.88 -0.47
CA ARG A 114 -3.94 -14.23 -1.01
C ARG A 114 -3.90 -15.18 -2.21
N ARG A 115 -2.70 -15.60 -2.65
CA ARG A 115 -2.48 -16.51 -3.79
C ARG A 115 -3.19 -16.03 -5.07
N LEU A 116 -3.11 -14.72 -5.33
CA LEU A 116 -3.75 -14.08 -6.49
C LEU A 116 -2.86 -14.06 -7.75
N VAL A 117 -1.65 -14.61 -7.65
CA VAL A 117 -0.64 -14.70 -8.71
C VAL A 117 -0.04 -16.12 -8.78
N GLY A 118 0.64 -16.45 -9.88
CA GLY A 118 1.37 -17.71 -10.01
C GLY A 118 2.56 -17.85 -9.04
N THR A 119 3.01 -19.07 -8.77
CA THR A 119 4.03 -19.37 -7.75
C THR A 119 5.38 -18.70 -7.98
N GLY A 120 5.84 -18.62 -9.24
CA GLY A 120 7.09 -17.93 -9.60
C GLY A 120 7.02 -16.44 -9.27
N LEU A 121 5.97 -15.77 -9.76
CA LEU A 121 5.74 -14.35 -9.45
C LEU A 121 5.54 -14.13 -7.95
N ALA A 122 4.82 -15.01 -7.25
CA ALA A 122 4.64 -14.91 -5.80
C ALA A 122 5.97 -14.87 -5.04
N ALA A 123 6.96 -15.68 -5.45
CA ALA A 123 8.30 -15.66 -4.85
C ALA A 123 9.05 -14.34 -5.15
N GLU A 124 8.95 -13.82 -6.38
CA GLU A 124 9.49 -12.50 -6.74
C GLU A 124 8.89 -11.37 -5.88
N LEU A 125 7.56 -11.37 -5.72
CA LEU A 125 6.82 -10.40 -4.90
C LEU A 125 7.22 -10.46 -3.44
N ARG A 126 7.31 -11.66 -2.86
CA ARG A 126 7.75 -11.86 -1.47
C ARG A 126 9.15 -11.29 -1.26
N ALA A 127 10.08 -11.61 -2.16
CA ALA A 127 11.44 -11.11 -2.08
C ALA A 127 11.52 -9.58 -2.21
N ALA A 128 10.69 -8.98 -3.08
CA ALA A 128 10.59 -7.53 -3.24
C ALA A 128 10.03 -6.83 -2.00
N ALA A 129 8.99 -7.39 -1.37
CA ALA A 129 8.43 -6.86 -0.14
C ALA A 129 9.42 -6.92 1.03
N HIS A 130 10.14 -8.03 1.21
CA HIS A 130 11.17 -8.11 2.25
C HIS A 130 12.37 -7.19 1.99
N ARG A 131 12.74 -6.94 0.72
CA ARG A 131 13.76 -5.92 0.40
C ARG A 131 13.30 -4.52 0.79
N ALA A 132 12.06 -4.15 0.47
CA ALA A 132 11.48 -2.88 0.90
C ALA A 132 11.47 -2.75 2.43
N SER A 133 11.06 -3.80 3.15
CA SER A 133 11.09 -3.84 4.60
C SER A 133 12.48 -3.55 5.16
N ARG A 134 13.53 -4.20 4.63
CA ARG A 134 14.92 -3.94 5.07
C ARG A 134 15.38 -2.52 4.71
N SER A 135 15.08 -2.05 3.50
CA SER A 135 15.36 -0.67 3.07
C SER A 135 14.77 0.36 4.03
N MET A 136 13.54 0.14 4.50
CA MET A 136 12.90 1.02 5.51
C MET A 136 13.59 0.96 6.88
N ALA A 137 14.02 -0.23 7.31
CA ALA A 137 14.78 -0.37 8.55
C ALA A 137 16.15 0.34 8.47
N GLU A 138 16.83 0.24 7.32
CA GLU A 138 18.10 0.93 7.04
C GLU A 138 17.94 2.44 6.93
N ALA A 139 16.78 2.93 6.47
CA ALA A 139 16.45 4.34 6.36
C ALA A 139 16.00 4.99 7.68
N GLN A 140 15.98 4.24 8.78
CA GLN A 140 15.60 4.74 10.10
C GLN A 140 16.64 5.74 10.62
N GLY A 141 16.18 6.93 11.00
CA GLY A 141 16.98 7.96 11.66
C GLY A 141 17.36 7.61 13.10
N PRO A 142 18.32 8.33 13.70
CA PRO A 142 18.71 8.13 15.11
C PRO A 142 17.57 8.41 16.10
N ASP A 143 16.57 9.17 15.68
CA ASP A 143 15.32 9.47 16.39
C ASP A 143 14.25 8.37 16.23
N GLY A 144 14.55 7.27 15.53
CA GLY A 144 13.62 6.17 15.27
C GLY A 144 12.64 6.43 14.13
N ILE A 145 12.64 7.63 13.54
CA ILE A 145 11.74 8.02 12.44
C ILE A 145 12.22 7.39 11.13
N ILE A 146 11.28 6.86 10.33
CA ILE A 146 11.59 6.28 9.01
C ILE A 146 11.14 7.26 7.92
N GLY A 147 12.10 7.90 7.26
CA GLY A 147 11.86 8.99 6.32
C GLY A 147 11.42 10.28 7.01
N ASN A 148 10.15 10.38 7.35
CA ASN A 148 9.60 11.46 8.18
C ASN A 148 8.48 10.90 9.08
N ILE A 149 7.98 11.72 10.01
CA ILE A 149 6.98 11.25 10.98
C ILE A 149 5.70 10.73 10.30
N TYR A 150 5.26 11.34 9.21
CA TYR A 150 4.06 10.91 8.44
C TYR A 150 4.29 9.65 7.60
N SER A 151 5.54 9.37 7.24
CA SER A 151 5.94 8.15 6.53
C SER A 151 6.15 6.95 7.46
N THR A 152 6.45 7.20 8.74
CA THR A 152 6.75 6.16 9.73
C THR A 152 5.60 5.14 9.91
N PRO A 153 4.31 5.53 9.98
CA PRO A 153 3.20 4.58 10.03
C PRO A 153 3.16 3.63 8.84
N TRP A 154 3.53 4.09 7.64
CA TRP A 154 3.55 3.24 6.45
C TRP A 154 4.62 2.16 6.54
N ALA A 155 5.81 2.50 7.02
CA ALA A 155 6.88 1.53 7.27
C ALA A 155 6.48 0.49 8.34
N LEU A 156 5.84 0.94 9.42
CA LEU A 156 5.33 0.05 10.47
C LEU A 156 4.29 -0.95 9.93
N GLN A 157 3.39 -0.52 9.04
CA GLN A 157 2.46 -1.44 8.37
C GLN A 157 3.18 -2.50 7.52
N VAL A 158 4.28 -2.14 6.85
CA VAL A 158 5.08 -3.09 6.08
C VAL A 158 5.76 -4.11 7.00
N PHE A 159 6.33 -3.68 8.12
CA PHE A 159 6.91 -4.59 9.11
C PHE A 159 5.89 -5.58 9.64
N LEU A 160 4.67 -5.13 9.96
CA LEU A 160 3.56 -6.00 10.38
C LEU A 160 3.17 -6.98 9.27
N ALA A 161 2.97 -6.49 8.04
CA ALA A 161 2.51 -7.29 6.91
C ALA A 161 3.53 -8.39 6.50
N THR A 162 4.82 -8.09 6.60
CA THR A 162 5.92 -9.00 6.23
C THR A 162 6.39 -9.90 7.39
N GLY A 163 5.85 -9.70 8.60
CA GLY A 163 6.29 -10.40 9.82
C GLY A 163 7.63 -9.90 10.39
N ALA A 164 8.23 -8.86 9.80
CA ALA A 164 9.49 -8.28 10.24
C ALA A 164 9.37 -7.55 11.60
N CYS A 165 8.16 -7.26 12.07
CA CYS A 165 7.94 -6.70 13.42
C CYS A 165 8.51 -7.57 14.56
N GLN A 166 8.74 -8.87 14.34
CA GLN A 166 9.30 -9.78 15.34
C GLN A 166 10.83 -9.83 15.33
N THR A 167 11.45 -9.39 14.23
CA THR A 167 12.89 -9.61 13.97
C THR A 167 13.68 -8.32 13.80
N GLU A 168 13.02 -7.23 13.39
CA GLU A 168 13.67 -5.94 13.12
C GLU A 168 13.56 -5.03 14.34
N PRO A 169 14.68 -4.70 15.03
CA PRO A 169 14.68 -3.73 16.13
C PRO A 169 14.20 -2.34 15.70
N ALA A 170 14.25 -2.05 14.39
CA ALA A 170 13.72 -0.83 13.81
C ALA A 170 12.21 -0.68 14.06
N PHE A 171 11.46 -1.78 14.16
CA PHE A 171 10.03 -1.74 14.46
C PHE A 171 9.77 -1.09 15.82
N ASP A 172 10.41 -1.57 16.88
CA ASP A 172 10.20 -1.06 18.24
C ASP A 172 10.60 0.40 18.37
N ARG A 173 11.74 0.79 17.77
CA ARG A 173 12.20 2.19 17.75
C ARG A 173 11.24 3.10 16.99
N ALA A 174 10.73 2.65 15.84
CA ALA A 174 9.76 3.42 15.07
C ALA A 174 8.40 3.52 15.77
N MET A 175 7.97 2.48 16.47
CA MET A 175 6.77 2.52 17.30
C MET A 175 6.92 3.50 18.47
N ALA A 176 8.07 3.50 19.14
CA ALA A 176 8.36 4.46 20.20
C ALA A 176 8.33 5.90 19.67
N ALA A 177 9.04 6.17 18.57
CA ALA A 177 9.07 7.49 17.94
C ALA A 177 7.66 7.94 17.49
N LEU A 178 6.84 7.03 16.96
CA LEU A 178 5.45 7.29 16.59
C LEU A 178 4.62 7.70 17.82
N LEU A 179 4.75 6.98 18.94
CA LEU A 179 4.01 7.25 20.18
C LEU A 179 4.41 8.60 20.80
N GLU A 180 5.70 8.92 20.80
CA GLU A 180 6.22 10.20 21.30
C GLU A 180 5.74 11.39 20.46
N ASN A 181 5.44 11.18 19.18
CA ASN A 181 5.04 12.22 18.23
C ASN A 181 3.56 12.12 17.82
N LEU A 182 2.69 11.48 18.62
CA LEU A 182 1.27 11.31 18.30
C LEU A 182 0.53 12.63 18.03
N GLU A 183 0.96 13.72 18.67
CA GLU A 183 0.40 15.06 18.46
C GLU A 183 0.53 15.57 17.02
N ALA A 184 1.52 15.08 16.25
CA ALA A 184 1.67 15.40 14.83
C ALA A 184 0.49 14.87 13.99
N PHE A 185 -0.28 13.90 14.50
CA PHE A 185 -1.40 13.27 13.81
C PHE A 185 -2.77 13.85 14.21
N GLY A 186 -2.84 15.15 14.44
CA GLY A 186 -4.04 15.84 14.94
C GLY A 186 -5.25 15.93 13.98
N THR A 187 -5.16 15.42 12.74
CA THR A 187 -6.29 15.44 11.79
C THR A 187 -6.88 14.05 11.62
N ALA A 188 -8.17 13.94 11.26
CA ALA A 188 -8.80 12.65 10.99
C ALA A 188 -8.06 11.84 9.91
N ALA A 189 -7.52 12.52 8.89
CA ALA A 189 -6.79 11.87 7.81
C ALA A 189 -5.44 11.30 8.26
N THR A 190 -4.67 12.07 9.06
CA THR A 190 -3.37 11.62 9.58
C THR A 190 -3.55 10.56 10.67
N MET A 191 -4.53 10.71 11.55
CA MET A 191 -4.87 9.68 12.55
C MET A 191 -5.31 8.36 11.91
N ALA A 192 -6.10 8.41 10.83
CA ALA A 192 -6.53 7.20 10.13
C ALA A 192 -5.37 6.36 9.56
N GLN A 193 -4.21 6.97 9.29
CA GLN A 193 -3.01 6.26 8.84
C GLN A 193 -2.29 5.54 9.98
N VAL A 194 -2.40 6.07 11.20
CA VAL A 194 -1.70 5.59 12.40
C VAL A 194 -2.48 4.52 13.15
N LEU A 195 -3.81 4.66 13.22
CA LEU A 195 -4.68 3.76 13.97
C LEU A 195 -4.44 2.26 13.69
N PRO A 196 -4.30 1.78 12.44
CA PRO A 196 -4.03 0.36 12.20
C PRO A 196 -2.79 -0.12 12.95
N VAL A 197 -1.70 0.65 12.88
CA VAL A 197 -0.41 0.29 13.47
C VAL A 197 -0.49 0.26 15.00
N LEU A 198 -1.19 1.21 15.61
CA LEU A 198 -1.43 1.22 17.07
C LEU A 198 -2.19 -0.02 17.56
N HIS A 199 -2.98 -0.65 16.68
CA HIS A 199 -3.67 -1.90 16.94
C HIS A 199 -2.91 -3.14 16.44
N GLY A 200 -1.64 -3.00 16.04
CA GLY A 200 -0.84 -4.09 15.50
C GLY A 200 -1.36 -4.63 14.16
N ARG A 201 -2.01 -3.78 13.37
CA ARG A 201 -2.63 -4.10 12.08
C ARG A 201 -2.02 -3.31 10.93
N SER A 202 -2.22 -3.84 9.73
CA SER A 202 -1.91 -3.22 8.45
C SER A 202 -3.16 -3.18 7.56
N TYR A 203 -3.09 -2.48 6.44
CA TYR A 203 -4.16 -2.54 5.44
C TYR A 203 -4.43 -3.95 4.87
N LEU A 204 -3.53 -4.93 5.05
CA LEU A 204 -3.79 -6.32 4.63
C LEU A 204 -4.83 -6.99 5.51
N ASP A 205 -4.91 -6.62 6.79
CA ASP A 205 -5.87 -7.20 7.75
C ASP A 205 -7.32 -6.90 7.34
N ILE A 206 -7.54 -5.81 6.59
CA ILE A 206 -8.85 -5.43 6.03
C ILE A 206 -9.40 -6.55 5.13
N ALA A 207 -8.54 -7.32 4.44
CA ALA A 207 -8.96 -8.40 3.54
C ALA A 207 -9.70 -9.54 4.26
N SER A 208 -9.37 -9.77 5.53
CA SER A 208 -9.95 -10.82 6.39
C SER A 208 -10.76 -10.25 7.56
N MET A 209 -11.03 -8.95 7.58
CA MET A 209 -11.80 -8.33 8.63
C MET A 209 -13.25 -8.85 8.62
N HIS A 210 -13.71 -9.26 9.79
CA HIS A 210 -15.09 -9.63 10.10
C HIS A 210 -15.57 -8.65 11.16
N CYS A 211 -16.65 -7.93 10.85
CA CYS A 211 -17.26 -6.99 11.78
C CYS A 211 -18.21 -7.81 12.63
N GLN A 212 -17.93 -7.90 13.92
CA GLN A 212 -18.91 -8.39 14.88
C GLN A 212 -19.75 -7.20 15.34
N GLU A 213 -21.03 -7.43 15.55
CA GLU A 213 -21.85 -6.49 16.32
C GLU A 213 -21.28 -6.47 17.76
N GLU A 214 -21.15 -5.28 18.35
CA GLU A 214 -20.85 -5.14 19.78
C GLU A 214 -22.00 -5.66 20.66
#